data_AF-A0A8B0SLC8-F1
#
_entry.id   AF-A0A8B0SLC8-F1
#
_cell.length_a   1.000
_cell.length_b   1.000
_cell.length_c   1.000
_cell.angle_alpha   90.00
_cell.angle_beta   90.00
_cell.angle_gamma   90.00
#
_symmetry.space_group_name_H-M   'P 1'
#
loop_
_entity.id
_entity.type
_entity.pdbx_description
1 polymer ?
#
loop_
_entity_poly.entity_id
_entity_poly.type
_entity_poly.pdbx_seq_one_letter_code
_entity_poly.pdbx_strand_id
1 'polypeptide(L)'
;MKTHSIIASLAATLLLGCASVPPAEQLNREMVGVSGKSPLFSSGYRDGCQSGLSAGGNKAFAYAKELSKANVPDYKLGWEDGFRVCQSRQVQRNNERNSTDGFGGSAYPWFPHTGVTIGVQL
;
A
#
# COMPACT_ATOMS: atom_id res chain seq x y z
N MET A 1 21.06 42.49 10.31
CA MET A 1 20.10 42.25 9.20
C MET A 1 20.30 40.92 8.44
N LYS A 2 21.29 40.07 8.75
CA LYS A 2 21.53 38.79 8.03
C LYS A 2 20.91 37.53 8.67
N THR A 3 20.52 37.61 9.94
CA THR A 3 19.98 36.48 10.72
C THR A 3 18.52 36.15 10.39
N HIS A 4 17.71 37.16 10.04
CA HIS A 4 16.30 36.93 9.66
C HIS A 4 16.14 36.19 8.33
N SER A 5 17.06 36.38 7.38
CA SER A 5 17.04 35.67 6.09
C SER A 5 17.35 34.17 6.23
N ILE A 6 18.17 33.79 7.21
CA ILE A 6 18.51 32.38 7.48
C ILE A 6 17.32 31.66 8.11
N ILE A 7 16.60 32.31 9.02
CA ILE A 7 15.43 31.74 9.71
C ILE A 7 14.27 31.51 8.73
N ALA A 8 14.03 32.46 7.81
CA ALA A 8 13.00 32.33 6.78
C ALA A 8 13.29 31.17 5.80
N SER A 9 14.57 30.91 5.51
CA SER A 9 14.99 29.84 4.60
C SER A 9 14.81 28.44 5.20
N LEU A 10 15.06 28.29 6.51
CA LEU A 10 14.86 27.04 7.25
C LEU A 10 13.37 26.69 7.42
N ALA A 11 12.50 27.68 7.59
CA ALA A 11 11.06 27.46 7.72
C ALA A 11 10.41 26.97 6.42
N ALA A 12 10.92 27.39 5.26
CA ALA A 12 10.39 27.00 3.95
C ALA A 12 10.64 25.52 3.61
N THR A 13 11.73 24.93 4.10
CA THR A 13 12.05 23.51 3.87
C THR A 13 11.15 22.51 4.61
N LEU A 14 10.41 22.95 5.63
CA LEU A 14 9.54 22.06 6.42
C LEU A 14 8.17 21.76 5.77
N LEU A 15 7.79 22.44 4.69
CA LEU A 15 6.45 22.32 4.08
C LEU A 15 6.37 21.36 2.87
N LEU A 16 7.46 20.69 2.49
CA LEU A 16 7.57 19.94 1.22
C LEU A 16 7.44 18.42 1.32
N GLY A 17 6.97 17.87 2.45
CA GLY A 17 6.74 16.44 2.59
C GLY A 17 5.41 15.99 1.96
N CYS A 18 5.33 15.87 0.63
CA CYS A 18 4.26 15.08 0.01
C CYS A 18 4.40 13.63 0.52
N ALA A 19 3.48 13.19 1.39
CA ALA A 19 3.59 11.94 2.13
C ALA A 19 3.36 10.70 1.24
N SER A 20 4.33 10.35 0.38
CA SER A 20 4.40 9.05 -0.26
C SER A 20 5.06 8.05 0.68
N VAL A 21 4.36 6.97 1.05
CA VAL A 21 4.95 5.88 1.84
C VAL A 21 5.95 5.13 0.96
N PRO A 22 7.23 5.04 1.34
CA PRO A 22 8.20 4.29 0.56
C PRO A 22 7.85 2.79 0.54
N PRO A 23 8.20 2.06 -0.52
CA PRO A 23 7.81 0.65 -0.66
C PRO A 23 8.29 -0.24 0.50
N ALA A 24 9.50 0.01 1.02
CA ALA A 24 10.03 -0.72 2.16
C ALA A 24 9.17 -0.56 3.43
N GLU A 25 8.69 0.66 3.69
CA GLU A 25 7.83 0.95 4.84
C GLU A 25 6.44 0.31 4.69
N GLN A 26 5.89 0.33 3.49
CA GLN A 26 4.64 -0.39 3.20
C GLN A 26 4.81 -1.90 3.46
N LEU A 27 5.89 -2.51 2.98
CA LEU A 27 6.15 -3.93 3.20
C LEU A 27 6.31 -4.24 4.70
N ASN A 28 7.04 -3.42 5.44
CA ASN A 28 7.21 -3.59 6.89
C ASN A 28 5.89 -3.58 7.65
N ARG A 29 4.93 -2.74 7.26
CA ARG A 29 3.59 -2.71 7.87
C ARG A 29 2.81 -4.01 7.64
N GLU A 30 2.95 -4.62 6.49
CA GLU A 30 2.31 -5.91 6.19
C GLU A 30 2.96 -7.06 7.01
N MET A 31 4.21 -6.90 7.48
CA MET A 31 4.92 -7.89 8.30
C MET A 31 4.52 -7.89 9.79
N VAL A 32 3.81 -6.87 10.28
CA VAL A 32 3.51 -6.70 11.72
C VAL A 32 2.77 -7.91 12.32
N GLY A 33 1.90 -8.57 11.55
CA GLY A 33 1.14 -9.74 12.00
C GLY A 33 1.91 -11.07 11.98
N VAL A 34 3.20 -11.04 11.61
CA VAL A 34 4.04 -12.24 11.41
C VAL A 34 5.00 -12.46 12.58
N SER A 35 5.00 -11.56 13.58
CA SER A 35 5.81 -11.70 14.80
C SER A 35 5.51 -13.04 15.51
N GLY A 36 6.56 -13.83 15.77
CA GLY A 36 6.45 -15.13 16.45
C GLY A 36 6.35 -16.35 15.53
N LYS A 37 6.33 -16.17 14.21
CA LYS A 37 6.46 -17.27 13.22
C LYS A 37 7.93 -17.71 13.10
N SER A 38 8.16 -18.90 12.52
CA SER A 38 9.52 -19.37 12.21
C SER A 38 10.24 -18.41 11.24
N PRO A 39 11.58 -18.30 11.28
CA PRO A 39 12.32 -17.43 10.36
C PRO A 39 12.08 -17.76 8.89
N LEU A 40 11.91 -19.05 8.57
CA LEU A 40 11.61 -19.51 7.22
C LEU A 40 10.21 -19.08 6.77
N PHE A 41 9.20 -19.24 7.62
CA PHE A 41 7.85 -18.73 7.35
C PHE A 41 7.88 -17.22 7.12
N SER A 42 8.54 -16.47 7.99
CA SER A 42 8.63 -15.01 7.88
C SER A 42 9.33 -14.56 6.59
N SER A 43 10.39 -15.27 6.18
CA SER A 43 11.07 -15.01 4.91
C SER A 43 10.16 -15.29 3.70
N GLY A 44 9.46 -16.42 3.72
CA GLY A 44 8.48 -16.77 2.69
C GLY A 44 7.35 -15.75 2.62
N TYR A 45 6.79 -15.37 3.77
CA TYR A 45 5.72 -14.38 3.87
C TYR A 45 6.12 -13.04 3.29
N ARG A 46 7.34 -12.56 3.59
CA ARG A 46 7.83 -11.30 3.05
C ARG A 46 7.93 -11.33 1.52
N ASP A 47 8.51 -12.39 0.96
CA ASP A 47 8.67 -12.55 -0.50
C ASP A 47 7.30 -12.74 -1.20
N GLY A 48 6.41 -13.51 -0.57
CA GLY A 48 5.04 -13.70 -1.00
C GLY A 48 4.26 -12.39 -0.98
N CYS A 49 4.36 -11.61 0.09
CA CYS A 49 3.70 -10.33 0.21
C CYS A 49 4.16 -9.34 -0.87
N GLN A 50 5.47 -9.25 -1.12
CA GLN A 50 6.01 -8.45 -2.22
C GLN A 50 5.39 -8.84 -3.57
N SER A 51 5.31 -10.14 -3.84
CA SER A 51 4.67 -10.69 -5.03
C SER A 51 3.17 -10.37 -5.09
N GLY A 52 2.48 -10.46 -3.97
CA GLY A 52 1.05 -10.16 -3.84
C GLY A 52 0.75 -8.68 -4.07
N LEU A 53 1.57 -7.76 -3.53
CA LEU A 53 1.47 -6.32 -3.78
C LEU A 53 1.63 -6.01 -5.27
N SER A 54 2.61 -6.64 -5.93
CA SER A 54 2.81 -6.53 -7.38
C SER A 54 1.60 -7.03 -8.17
N ALA A 55 1.10 -8.24 -7.84
CA ALA A 55 -0.07 -8.84 -8.47
C ALA A 55 -1.37 -8.06 -8.21
N GLY A 56 -1.45 -7.34 -7.08
CA GLY A 56 -2.52 -6.39 -6.79
C GLY A 56 -2.39 -5.06 -7.52
N GLY A 57 -1.40 -4.88 -8.40
CA GLY A 57 -1.23 -3.70 -9.24
C GLY A 57 -0.35 -2.59 -8.64
N ASN A 58 0.36 -2.85 -7.53
CA ASN A 58 1.32 -1.89 -7.02
C ASN A 58 2.65 -1.98 -7.80
N LYS A 59 2.89 -0.99 -8.67
CA LYS A 59 4.05 -0.93 -9.57
C LYS A 59 5.40 -0.78 -8.87
N ALA A 60 5.40 -0.43 -7.58
CA ALA A 60 6.64 -0.31 -6.80
C ALA A 60 7.22 -1.67 -6.36
N PHE A 61 6.48 -2.76 -6.55
CA PHE A 61 6.89 -4.11 -6.17
C PHE A 61 6.92 -5.04 -7.37
N ALA A 62 7.76 -6.07 -7.28
CA ALA A 62 7.91 -7.13 -8.28
C ALA A 62 7.80 -8.51 -7.63
N TYR A 63 7.50 -9.51 -8.45
CA TYR A 63 7.51 -10.91 -8.04
C TYR A 63 8.83 -11.30 -7.38
N ALA A 64 8.75 -11.96 -6.23
CA ALA A 64 9.87 -12.46 -5.46
C ALA A 64 9.56 -13.87 -4.94
N LYS A 65 10.44 -14.83 -5.26
CA LYS A 65 10.40 -16.18 -4.70
C LYS A 65 11.79 -16.79 -4.71
N GLU A 66 12.24 -17.25 -3.56
CA GLU A 66 13.54 -17.88 -3.39
C GLU A 66 13.46 -19.36 -3.77
N LEU A 67 13.91 -19.71 -4.97
CA LEU A 67 13.76 -21.05 -5.54
C LEU A 67 14.48 -22.14 -4.74
N SER A 68 15.61 -21.82 -4.11
CA SER A 68 16.35 -22.75 -3.23
C SER A 68 15.52 -23.18 -2.01
N LYS A 69 14.60 -22.34 -1.54
CA LYS A 69 13.73 -22.60 -0.39
C LYS A 69 12.29 -22.95 -0.77
N ALA A 70 11.95 -22.94 -2.06
CA ALA A 70 10.58 -23.11 -2.54
C ALA A 70 9.95 -24.46 -2.14
N ASN A 71 10.76 -25.49 -1.91
CA ASN A 71 10.32 -26.81 -1.47
C ASN A 71 10.27 -26.97 0.05
N VAL A 72 10.76 -25.98 0.82
CA VAL A 72 10.72 -26.00 2.28
C VAL A 72 9.28 -25.68 2.73
N PRO A 73 8.60 -26.55 3.48
CA PRO A 73 7.18 -26.38 3.81
C PRO A 73 6.87 -25.04 4.47
N ASP A 74 7.65 -24.64 5.47
CA ASP A 74 7.47 -23.37 6.18
C ASP A 74 7.60 -22.15 5.26
N TYR A 75 8.61 -22.16 4.39
CA TYR A 75 8.79 -21.07 3.41
C TYR A 75 7.62 -21.02 2.43
N LYS A 76 7.21 -22.18 1.88
CA LYS A 76 6.11 -22.28 0.94
C LYS A 76 4.79 -21.78 1.55
N LEU A 77 4.46 -22.22 2.77
CA LEU A 77 3.27 -21.78 3.50
C LEU A 77 3.32 -20.28 3.78
N GLY A 78 4.47 -19.78 4.25
CA GLY A 78 4.67 -18.34 4.44
C GLY A 78 4.42 -17.56 3.16
N TRP A 79 5.02 -18.00 2.04
CA TRP A 79 4.89 -17.37 0.73
C TRP A 79 3.45 -17.33 0.24
N GLU A 80 2.73 -18.43 0.33
CA GLU A 80 1.32 -18.53 -0.07
C GLU A 80 0.43 -17.60 0.77
N ASP A 81 0.62 -17.57 2.09
CA ASP A 81 -0.12 -16.68 2.99
C ASP A 81 0.19 -15.21 2.73
N GLY A 82 1.46 -14.84 2.63
CA GLY A 82 1.88 -13.48 2.34
C GLY A 82 1.34 -12.97 1.01
N PHE A 83 1.42 -13.80 -0.04
CA PHE A 83 0.87 -13.48 -1.35
C PHE A 83 -0.62 -13.17 -1.28
N ARG A 84 -1.40 -14.10 -0.72
CA ARG A 84 -2.87 -13.98 -0.64
C ARG A 84 -3.30 -12.76 0.16
N VAL A 85 -2.70 -12.54 1.33
CA VAL A 85 -3.06 -11.42 2.22
C VAL A 85 -2.74 -10.08 1.56
N CYS A 86 -1.52 -9.91 1.06
CA CYS A 86 -1.09 -8.62 0.52
C CYS A 86 -1.73 -8.29 -0.84
N GLN A 87 -2.01 -9.30 -1.67
CA GLN A 87 -2.77 -9.11 -2.91
C GLN A 87 -4.18 -8.61 -2.60
N SER A 88 -4.91 -9.29 -1.70
CA SER A 88 -6.27 -8.91 -1.32
C SER A 88 -6.33 -7.49 -0.76
N ARG A 89 -5.41 -7.14 0.15
CA ARG A 89 -5.30 -5.79 0.70
C ARG A 89 -4.99 -4.74 -0.36
N GLN A 90 -4.09 -5.05 -1.30
CA GLN A 90 -3.75 -4.10 -2.37
C GLN A 90 -4.93 -3.87 -3.33
N VAL A 91 -5.69 -4.92 -3.65
CA VAL A 91 -6.92 -4.80 -4.45
C VAL A 91 -7.95 -3.95 -3.72
N GLN A 92 -8.16 -4.17 -2.41
CA GLN A 92 -9.06 -3.34 -1.60
C GLN A 92 -8.64 -1.86 -1.62
N ARG A 93 -7.35 -1.55 -1.41
CA ARG A 93 -6.82 -0.19 -1.52
C ARG A 93 -7.00 0.45 -2.90
N ASN A 94 -7.01 -0.33 -3.96
CA ASN A 94 -7.28 0.19 -5.31
C ASN A 94 -8.76 0.48 -5.50
N ASN A 95 -9.64 -0.40 -4.99
CA ASN A 95 -11.09 -0.22 -5.04
C ASN A 95 -11.52 1.03 -4.25
N GLU A 96 -10.99 1.23 -3.04
CA GLU A 96 -11.27 2.40 -2.20
C GLU A 96 -10.87 3.72 -2.90
N ARG A 97 -9.70 3.72 -3.56
CA ARG A 97 -9.27 4.87 -4.39
C ARG A 97 -10.24 5.11 -5.53
N ASN A 98 -10.56 4.07 -6.30
CA ASN A 98 -11.48 4.18 -7.44
C ASN A 98 -12.90 4.62 -7.01
N SER A 99 -13.40 4.20 -5.85
CA SER A 99 -14.69 4.65 -5.31
C SER A 99 -14.70 6.12 -4.89
N THR A 100 -13.59 6.61 -4.34
CA THR A 100 -13.44 8.03 -3.98
C THR A 100 -13.41 8.93 -5.23
N ASP A 101 -12.81 8.42 -6.30
CA ASP A 101 -12.72 9.12 -7.59
C ASP A 101 -14.02 9.01 -8.41
N GLY A 102 -14.89 8.04 -8.09
CA GLY A 102 -16.00 7.59 -8.93
C GLY A 102 -17.31 8.40 -8.85
N PHE A 103 -17.64 9.05 -7.73
CA PHE A 103 -18.86 9.87 -7.61
C PHE A 103 -18.67 10.95 -6.52
N GLY A 104 -18.37 12.19 -6.92
CA GLY A 104 -18.59 13.35 -6.03
C GLY A 104 -17.43 13.82 -5.17
N GLY A 105 -16.17 13.59 -5.54
CA GLY A 105 -15.01 14.29 -4.99
C GLY A 105 -14.93 15.76 -5.44
N SER A 106 -16.01 16.54 -5.28
CA SER A 106 -15.95 17.98 -5.49
C SER A 106 -15.31 18.62 -4.25
N ALA A 107 -14.21 19.36 -4.45
CA ALA A 107 -13.52 20.14 -3.42
C ALA A 107 -14.35 21.32 -2.85
N TYR A 108 -15.67 21.33 -3.10
CA TYR A 108 -16.56 22.45 -2.87
C TYR A 108 -17.83 21.95 -2.16
N PRO A 109 -17.98 22.22 -0.85
CA PRO A 109 -19.13 21.81 -0.03
C PRO A 109 -20.50 22.35 -0.47
N TRP A 110 -20.56 23.23 -1.47
CA TRP A 110 -21.74 24.02 -1.85
C TRP A 110 -22.42 23.56 -3.14
N PHE A 111 -21.87 22.59 -3.86
CA PHE A 111 -22.56 22.08 -5.04
C PHE A 111 -23.65 21.09 -4.62
N PRO A 112 -24.91 21.32 -4.99
CA PRO A 112 -25.98 20.40 -4.64
C PRO A 112 -25.69 19.05 -5.31
N HIS A 113 -25.77 17.99 -4.51
CA HIS A 113 -25.71 16.62 -4.99
C HIS A 113 -26.92 16.37 -5.91
N THR A 114 -26.74 16.58 -7.20
CA THR A 114 -27.65 16.00 -8.20
C THR A 114 -27.32 14.52 -8.27
N GLY A 115 -27.81 13.76 -7.29
CA GLY A 115 -27.80 12.31 -7.34
C GLY A 115 -28.64 11.88 -8.53
N VAL A 116 -27.98 11.47 -9.61
CA VAL A 116 -28.65 10.65 -10.63
C VAL A 116 -28.71 9.25 -10.05
N THR A 117 -29.85 8.91 -9.46
CA THR A 117 -30.19 7.51 -9.20
C THR A 117 -30.39 6.84 -10.54
N ILE A 118 -29.34 6.21 -11.10
CA ILE A 118 -29.55 5.17 -12.10
C ILE A 118 -30.05 3.95 -11.31
N GLY A 119 -31.36 3.91 -11.10
CA GLY A 119 -32.02 2.68 -10.68
C GLY A 119 -31.74 1.62 -11.73
N VAL A 120 -31.00 0.57 -11.37
CA VAL A 120 -31.10 -0.71 -12.07
C VAL A 120 -32.46 -1.28 -11.63
N GLN A 121 -33.49 -1.01 -12.42
CA GLN A 121 -34.75 -1.70 -12.31
C GLN A 121 -34.53 -3.13 -12.82
N LEU A 122 -34.67 -4.11 -11.92
CA LEU A 122 -34.91 -5.51 -12.27
C LEU A 122 -36.32 -5.65 -12.88
#